data_AF-A0A7R9E8J2-F1
#
_entry.id   AF-A0A7R9E8J2-F1
#
_cell.length_a   1.000
_cell.length_b   1.000
_cell.length_c   1.000
_cell.angle_alpha   90.00
_cell.angle_beta   90.00
_cell.angle_gamma   90.00
#
_symmetry.space_group_name_H-M   'P 1'
#
loop_
_entity.id
_entity.type
_entity.pdbx_description
1 polymer ?
#
loop_
_entity_poly.entity_id
_entity_poly.type
_entity_poly.pdbx_seq_one_letter_code
_entity_poly.pdbx_strand_id
1 'polypeptide(L)'
;MANRYLSDSNNSFFALEDDVDDETFLRGSTANSSGYTLPNNSYQNRSTYEDKRLQLLERKKQIEENTIKSSERSISLLRDSEQIGVATAEELMRQREQLERTEQRLDDINATLRFSQKHIQGIKSVFGSLKNYLSGKAVEPAPSTSSKDLLSKSNASSETSGAPSGKFDQSMTGQGAMSTADTHPGLRIRGLLEQEEVKHTRPPAMSVNQILDNNLLEMGDTITRLKGLAQGLGEELDSQNDLLESITDKTESTDFKIQQQNKDMKKLLKK
;
A
#
# COMPACT_ATOMS: atom_id res chain seq x y z
N MET A 1 -0.03 42.31 32.08
CA MET A 1 -0.18 40.98 31.44
C MET A 1 1.02 40.16 31.85
N ALA A 2 0.80 39.17 32.72
CA ALA A 2 1.85 38.29 33.23
C ALA A 2 2.05 37.12 32.26
N ASN A 3 3.25 36.99 31.70
CA ASN A 3 3.63 35.82 30.92
C ASN A 3 4.17 34.75 31.87
N ARG A 4 3.36 33.71 32.09
CA ARG A 4 3.77 32.46 32.74
C ARG A 4 4.61 31.66 31.76
N TYR A 5 5.90 31.48 32.05
CA TYR A 5 6.71 30.45 31.43
C TYR A 5 6.32 29.11 32.05
N LEU A 6 5.75 28.23 31.24
CA LEU A 6 5.54 26.84 31.58
C LEU A 6 6.90 26.14 31.45
N SER A 7 7.50 25.80 32.59
CA SER A 7 8.57 24.79 32.65
C SER A 7 7.93 23.42 32.47
N ASP A 8 8.11 22.82 31.30
CA ASP A 8 7.69 21.46 31.03
C ASP A 8 8.77 20.50 31.57
N SER A 9 8.43 19.72 32.60
CA SER A 9 9.35 18.83 33.33
C SER A 9 9.58 17.48 32.64
N ASN A 10 9.11 17.29 31.41
CA ASN A 10 9.14 16.00 30.71
C ASN A 10 10.08 15.91 29.50
N ASN A 11 10.87 16.94 29.21
CA ASN A 11 11.91 16.87 28.17
C ASN A 11 13.31 17.04 28.76
N SER A 12 13.96 15.93 29.10
CA SER A 12 15.38 15.88 29.50
C SER A 12 16.37 16.23 28.38
N PHE A 13 15.90 16.58 27.18
CA PHE A 13 16.76 16.97 26.05
C PHE A 13 17.04 18.49 26.01
N PHE A 14 16.22 19.31 26.68
CA PHE A 14 16.36 20.78 26.72
C PHE A 14 16.52 21.33 28.15
N ALA A 15 16.96 20.49 29.10
CA ALA A 15 17.34 20.96 30.42
C ALA A 15 18.68 21.69 30.31
N LEU A 16 18.64 23.02 30.32
CA LEU A 16 19.80 23.92 30.42
C LEU A 16 20.48 23.85 31.80
N GLU A 17 20.51 22.67 32.44
CA GLU A 17 21.04 22.47 33.80
C GLU A 17 22.39 21.74 33.85
N ASP A 18 23.05 21.52 32.71
CA ASP A 18 24.40 20.94 32.65
C ASP A 18 25.49 21.98 32.33
N ASP A 19 25.25 23.24 32.75
CA ASP A 19 26.33 24.20 32.88
C ASP A 19 27.09 23.83 34.16
N VAL A 20 28.22 23.14 33.99
CA VAL A 20 29.18 22.91 35.06
C VAL A 20 29.60 24.28 35.60
N ASP A 21 29.10 24.62 36.78
CA ASP A 21 29.32 25.93 37.43
C ASP A 21 30.82 26.28 37.39
N ASP A 22 31.16 27.47 36.89
CA ASP A 22 32.54 27.88 36.62
C ASP A 22 33.42 27.77 37.88
N GLU A 23 32.82 27.91 39.07
CA GLU A 23 33.51 27.70 40.35
C GLU A 23 33.96 26.25 40.59
N THR A 24 33.23 25.27 40.04
CA THR A 24 33.58 23.84 40.09
C THR A 24 34.76 23.54 39.18
N PHE A 25 34.84 24.19 38.01
CA PHE A 25 35.96 24.07 37.08
C PHE A 25 37.23 24.75 37.63
N LEU A 26 37.09 25.93 38.25
CA LEU A 26 38.21 26.67 38.83
C LEU A 26 38.79 26.02 40.10
N ARG A 27 37.98 25.29 40.88
CA ARG A 27 38.46 24.55 42.07
C ARG A 27 39.47 23.44 41.77
N GLY A 28 39.52 22.93 40.54
CA GLY A 28 40.41 21.83 40.17
C GLY A 28 41.87 22.23 39.94
N SER A 29 42.16 23.51 39.69
CA SER A 29 43.46 23.94 39.15
C SER A 29 44.35 24.75 40.08
N THR A 30 43.90 25.10 41.29
CA THR A 30 44.70 25.93 42.21
C THR A 30 44.70 25.38 43.64
N ALA A 31 45.77 24.65 44.01
CA ALA A 31 46.42 24.74 45.34
C ALA A 31 47.50 23.66 45.51
N ASN A 32 48.69 23.87 44.92
CA ASN A 32 49.92 23.36 45.50
C ASN A 32 50.36 24.35 46.60
N SER A 33 49.90 24.16 47.83
CA SER A 33 50.57 24.69 49.03
C SER A 33 49.96 24.13 50.31
N SER A 34 50.84 23.55 51.13
CA SER A 34 50.68 23.28 52.56
C SER A 34 49.87 22.05 52.98
N GLY A 35 50.49 21.27 53.87
CA GLY A 35 50.10 19.92 54.20
C GLY A 35 48.76 19.79 54.89
N TYR A 36 48.00 18.80 54.43
CA TYR A 36 46.94 18.14 55.17
C TYR A 36 47.01 16.65 54.86
N THR A 37 47.03 15.82 55.90
CA THR A 37 46.84 14.38 55.80
C THR A 37 45.49 14.11 55.16
N LEU A 38 45.47 13.68 53.89
CA LEU A 38 44.26 13.22 53.22
C LEU A 38 43.80 11.92 53.90
N PRO A 39 42.56 11.84 54.41
CA PRO A 39 41.99 10.56 54.78
C PRO A 39 41.84 9.73 53.50
N ASN A 40 42.38 8.50 53.55
CA ASN A 40 42.30 7.48 52.52
C ASN A 40 40.83 7.07 52.28
N ASN A 41 40.08 7.88 51.54
CA ASN A 41 38.67 7.65 51.16
C ASN A 41 38.53 7.06 49.74
N SER A 42 39.65 6.57 49.17
CA SER A 42 39.72 6.07 47.79
C SER A 42 39.00 4.74 47.56
N TYR A 43 38.71 3.98 48.62
CA TYR A 43 38.06 2.67 48.53
C TYR A 43 36.53 2.71 48.55
N GLN A 44 35.90 3.71 49.17
CA GLN A 44 34.43 3.78 49.25
C GLN A 44 33.80 4.35 47.96
N ASN A 45 34.44 5.33 47.33
CA ASN A 45 33.96 5.86 46.05
C ASN A 45 34.11 4.85 44.90
N ARG A 46 35.13 3.98 44.92
CA ARG A 46 35.32 2.98 43.86
C ARG A 46 34.19 1.95 43.82
N SER A 47 33.61 1.59 44.97
CA SER A 47 32.49 0.64 45.06
C SER A 47 31.22 1.18 44.40
N THR A 48 30.88 2.44 44.62
CA THR A 48 29.64 3.04 44.10
C THR A 48 29.63 3.19 42.56
N TYR A 49 30.79 3.47 41.96
CA TYR A 49 30.91 3.51 40.49
C TYR A 49 30.84 2.12 39.84
N GLU A 50 31.43 1.11 40.45
CA GLU A 50 31.33 -0.27 39.96
C GLU A 50 29.89 -0.80 40.07
N ASP A 51 29.21 -0.52 41.18
CA ASP A 51 27.79 -0.88 41.36
C ASP A 51 26.89 -0.18 40.33
N LYS A 52 27.11 1.12 40.09
CA LYS A 52 26.40 1.88 39.04
C LYS A 52 26.67 1.34 37.64
N ARG A 53 27.92 0.95 37.35
CA ARG A 53 28.31 0.33 36.07
C ARG A 53 27.57 -0.99 35.86
N LEU A 54 27.50 -1.84 36.89
CA LEU A 54 26.76 -3.11 36.83
C LEU A 54 25.26 -2.88 36.59
N GLN A 55 24.67 -1.90 37.27
CA GLN A 55 23.26 -1.54 37.05
C GLN A 55 23.00 -1.08 35.61
N LEU A 56 23.88 -0.23 35.05
CA LEU A 56 23.76 0.24 33.67
C LEU A 56 23.91 -0.90 32.66
N LEU A 57 24.80 -1.85 32.93
CA LEU A 57 24.99 -3.03 32.09
C LEU A 57 23.78 -3.96 32.09
N GLU A 58 23.18 -4.21 33.25
CA GLU A 58 21.97 -5.01 33.38
C GLU A 58 20.79 -4.32 32.68
N ARG A 59 20.64 -3.01 32.89
CA ARG A 59 19.61 -2.21 32.20
C ARG A 59 19.78 -2.26 30.68
N LYS A 60 21.02 -2.13 30.18
CA LYS A 60 21.32 -2.25 28.75
C LYS A 60 20.86 -3.61 28.21
N LYS A 61 21.22 -4.71 28.88
CA LYS A 61 20.84 -6.06 28.47
C LYS A 61 19.32 -6.26 28.43
N GLN A 62 18.61 -5.77 29.45
CA GLN A 62 17.15 -5.84 29.50
C GLN A 62 16.50 -5.06 28.35
N ILE A 63 17.00 -3.86 28.03
CA ILE A 63 16.51 -3.07 26.90
C ILE A 63 16.76 -3.80 25.57
N GLU A 64 17.94 -4.37 25.39
CA GLU A 64 18.31 -5.14 24.20
C GLU A 64 17.37 -6.34 24.00
N GLU A 65 17.15 -7.14 25.05
CA GLU A 65 16.27 -8.31 25.01
C GLU A 65 14.81 -7.94 24.74
N ASN A 66 14.31 -6.90 25.41
CA ASN A 66 12.94 -6.42 25.21
C ASN A 66 12.74 -5.88 23.78
N THR A 67 13.73 -5.18 23.23
CA THR A 67 13.69 -4.66 21.86
C THR A 67 13.67 -5.79 20.84
N ILE A 68 14.52 -6.83 21.01
CA ILE A 68 14.51 -8.00 20.13
C ILE A 68 13.15 -8.69 20.16
N LYS A 69 12.64 -9.03 21.35
CA LYS A 69 11.32 -9.68 21.50
C LYS A 69 10.18 -8.84 20.93
N SER A 70 10.25 -7.51 21.07
CA SER A 70 9.26 -6.62 20.47
C SER A 70 9.30 -6.68 18.95
N SER A 71 10.50 -6.65 18.37
CA SER A 71 10.71 -6.73 16.93
C SER A 71 10.25 -8.07 16.34
N GLU A 72 10.56 -9.19 17.01
CA GLU A 72 10.09 -10.53 16.62
C GLU A 72 8.55 -10.63 16.61
N ARG A 73 7.89 -10.07 17.63
CA ARG A 73 6.42 -10.00 17.67
C ARG A 73 5.87 -9.16 16.52
N SER A 74 6.49 -8.01 16.23
CA SER A 74 6.08 -7.17 15.11
C SER A 74 6.20 -7.89 13.76
N ILE A 75 7.28 -8.65 13.54
CA ILE A 75 7.42 -9.48 12.33
C ILE A 75 6.30 -10.52 12.22
N SER A 76 6.00 -11.23 13.31
CA SER A 76 4.90 -12.20 13.32
C SER A 76 3.58 -11.54 12.94
N LEU A 77 3.25 -10.39 13.55
CA LEU A 77 2.03 -9.66 13.24
C LEU A 77 1.98 -9.17 11.79
N LEU A 78 3.12 -8.74 11.23
CA LEU A 78 3.20 -8.32 9.83
C LEU A 78 2.99 -9.49 8.87
N ARG A 79 3.57 -10.66 9.16
CA ARG A 79 3.35 -11.88 8.38
C ARG A 79 1.89 -12.35 8.45
N ASP A 80 1.29 -12.32 9.64
CA ASP A 80 -0.12 -12.65 9.83
C ASP A 80 -1.01 -11.66 9.05
N SER A 81 -0.68 -10.37 9.10
CA SER A 81 -1.38 -9.33 8.33
C SER A 81 -1.23 -9.54 6.82
N GLU A 82 -0.05 -9.97 6.35
CA GLU A 82 0.20 -10.27 4.94
C GLU A 82 -0.66 -11.45 4.49
N GLN A 83 -0.71 -12.53 5.27
CA GLN A 83 -1.54 -13.69 4.97
C GLN A 83 -3.03 -13.33 4.92
N ILE A 84 -3.51 -12.54 5.89
CA ILE A 84 -4.90 -12.06 5.90
C ILE A 84 -5.16 -11.18 4.68
N GLY A 85 -4.22 -10.30 4.32
CA GLY A 85 -4.31 -9.45 3.14
C GLY A 85 -4.40 -10.24 1.84
N VAL A 86 -3.60 -11.31 1.68
CA VAL A 86 -3.67 -12.21 0.52
C VAL A 86 -5.01 -12.94 0.46
N ALA A 87 -5.46 -13.52 1.57
CA ALA A 87 -6.77 -14.18 1.62
C ALA A 87 -7.91 -13.21 1.30
N THR A 88 -7.81 -11.96 1.74
CA THR A 88 -8.77 -10.90 1.40
C THR A 88 -8.75 -10.57 -0.09
N ALA A 89 -7.56 -10.49 -0.70
CA ALA A 89 -7.42 -10.26 -2.14
C ALA A 89 -8.07 -11.39 -2.96
N GLU A 90 -7.84 -12.65 -2.57
CA GLU A 90 -8.47 -13.80 -3.22
C GLU A 90 -10.00 -13.74 -3.12
N GLU A 91 -10.53 -13.35 -1.96
CA GLU A 91 -11.97 -13.21 -1.76
C GLU A 91 -12.54 -12.06 -2.60
N LEU A 92 -11.87 -10.91 -2.69
CA LEU A 92 -12.28 -9.82 -3.57
C LEU A 92 -12.32 -10.25 -5.04
N MET A 93 -11.34 -11.02 -5.51
CA MET A 93 -11.37 -11.55 -6.88
C MET A 93 -12.57 -12.47 -7.12
N ARG A 94 -12.90 -13.33 -6.14
CA ARG A 94 -14.10 -14.19 -6.22
C ARG A 94 -15.39 -13.37 -6.24
N GLN A 95 -15.46 -12.30 -5.45
CA GLN A 95 -16.61 -11.38 -5.43
C GLN A 95 -16.76 -10.65 -6.76
N ARG A 96 -15.67 -10.13 -7.33
CA ARG A 96 -15.66 -9.53 -8.66
C ARG A 96 -16.26 -10.46 -9.72
N GLU A 97 -15.82 -11.72 -9.74
CA GLU A 97 -16.32 -12.72 -10.70
C GLU A 97 -17.83 -12.97 -10.53
N GLN A 98 -18.37 -12.88 -9.31
CA GLN A 98 -19.81 -12.98 -9.07
C GLN A 98 -20.56 -11.75 -9.57
N LEU A 99 -19.99 -10.55 -9.41
CA LEU A 99 -20.56 -9.31 -9.94
C LEU A 99 -20.58 -9.33 -11.47
N GLU A 100 -19.48 -9.71 -12.12
CA GLU A 100 -19.40 -9.80 -13.59
C GLU A 100 -20.42 -10.80 -14.15
N ARG A 101 -20.59 -11.97 -13.50
CA ARG A 101 -21.65 -12.92 -13.88
C ARG A 101 -23.05 -12.35 -13.69
N THR A 102 -23.25 -11.53 -12.65
CA THR A 102 -24.54 -10.87 -12.39
C THR A 102 -24.83 -9.83 -13.46
N GLU A 103 -23.84 -9.02 -13.83
CA GLU A 103 -23.93 -8.06 -14.92
C GLU A 103 -24.29 -8.74 -16.24
N GLN A 104 -23.59 -9.83 -16.60
CA GLN A 104 -23.88 -10.59 -17.82
C GLN A 104 -25.32 -11.14 -17.82
N ARG A 105 -25.78 -11.68 -16.69
CA ARG A 105 -27.17 -12.16 -16.56
C ARG A 105 -28.19 -11.04 -16.75
N LEU A 106 -27.91 -9.83 -16.25
CA LEU A 106 -28.78 -8.68 -16.47
C LEU A 106 -28.83 -8.28 -17.95
N ASP A 107 -27.71 -8.34 -18.65
CA ASP A 107 -27.66 -8.10 -20.10
C ASP A 107 -28.46 -9.16 -20.88
N ASP A 108 -28.33 -10.43 -20.52
CA ASP A 108 -29.12 -11.52 -21.10
C ASP A 108 -30.62 -11.36 -20.86
N ILE A 109 -31.01 -10.98 -19.64
CA ILE A 109 -32.41 -10.69 -19.30
C ILE A 109 -32.88 -9.50 -20.14
N ASN A 110 -32.12 -8.41 -20.22
CA ASN A 110 -32.49 -7.23 -20.99
C ASN A 110 -32.66 -7.56 -22.49
N ALA A 111 -31.78 -8.39 -23.07
CA ALA A 111 -31.90 -8.88 -24.44
C ALA A 111 -33.15 -9.76 -24.62
N THR A 112 -33.40 -10.67 -23.68
CA THR A 112 -34.60 -11.53 -23.64
C THR A 112 -35.86 -10.71 -23.55
N LEU A 113 -35.88 -9.65 -22.73
CA LEU A 113 -37.00 -8.73 -22.62
C LEU A 113 -37.24 -8.00 -23.94
N ARG A 114 -36.21 -7.56 -24.67
CA ARG A 114 -36.40 -6.94 -25.99
C ARG A 114 -37.09 -7.90 -26.97
N PHE A 115 -36.69 -9.17 -26.97
CA PHE A 115 -37.33 -10.20 -27.79
C PHE A 115 -38.77 -10.49 -27.35
N SER A 116 -39.00 -10.63 -26.04
CA SER A 116 -40.32 -10.79 -25.42
C SER A 116 -41.26 -9.65 -25.81
N GLN A 117 -40.78 -8.39 -25.80
CA GLN A 117 -41.58 -7.24 -26.21
C GLN A 117 -42.03 -7.33 -27.67
N LYS A 118 -41.15 -7.77 -28.59
CA LYS A 118 -41.52 -8.01 -30.00
C LYS A 118 -42.60 -9.08 -30.12
N HIS A 119 -42.52 -10.13 -29.31
CA HIS A 119 -43.52 -11.21 -29.28
C HIS A 119 -44.87 -10.70 -28.76
N ILE A 120 -44.86 -9.97 -27.65
CA ILE A 120 -46.04 -9.33 -27.07
C ILE A 120 -46.69 -8.37 -28.10
N GLN A 121 -45.90 -7.58 -28.82
CA GLN A 121 -46.40 -6.70 -29.89
C GLN A 121 -47.00 -7.47 -31.07
N GLY A 122 -46.37 -8.56 -31.50
CA GLY A 122 -46.92 -9.46 -32.51
C GLY A 122 -48.27 -10.05 -32.10
N ILE A 123 -48.38 -10.49 -30.84
CA ILE A 123 -49.62 -11.02 -30.25
C ILE A 123 -50.71 -9.93 -30.18
N LYS A 124 -50.37 -8.71 -29.74
CA LYS A 124 -51.29 -7.56 -29.77
C LYS A 124 -51.83 -7.30 -31.18
N SER A 125 -50.98 -7.39 -32.19
CA SER A 125 -51.37 -7.17 -33.58
C SER A 125 -52.36 -8.22 -34.07
N VAL A 126 -52.13 -9.52 -33.82
CA VAL A 126 -53.03 -10.58 -34.32
C VAL A 126 -54.40 -10.52 -33.65
N PHE A 127 -54.47 -10.26 -32.34
CA PHE A 127 -55.75 -10.08 -31.64
C PHE A 127 -56.49 -8.81 -32.10
N GLY A 128 -55.76 -7.73 -32.41
CA GLY A 128 -56.33 -6.51 -32.97
C GLY A 128 -56.93 -6.73 -34.36
N SER A 129 -56.18 -7.39 -35.26
CA SER A 129 -56.64 -7.71 -36.62
C SER A 129 -57.83 -8.67 -36.62
N LEU A 130 -57.82 -9.69 -35.75
CA LEU A 130 -58.95 -10.62 -35.59
C LEU A 130 -60.19 -9.90 -35.04
N LYS A 131 -60.03 -8.99 -34.07
CA LYS A 131 -61.14 -8.20 -33.55
C LYS A 131 -61.72 -7.27 -34.62
N ASN A 132 -60.88 -6.63 -35.42
CA ASN A 132 -61.33 -5.70 -36.48
C ASN A 132 -62.00 -6.45 -37.64
N TYR A 133 -61.47 -7.63 -38.00
CA TYR A 133 -62.06 -8.51 -39.02
C TYR A 133 -63.40 -9.10 -38.57
N LEU A 134 -63.51 -9.50 -37.29
CA LEU A 134 -64.75 -10.07 -36.74
C LEU A 134 -65.79 -9.00 -36.39
N SER A 135 -65.38 -7.76 -36.10
CA SER A 135 -66.32 -6.66 -35.80
C SER A 135 -66.87 -5.95 -37.04
N GLY A 136 -66.61 -6.44 -38.25
CA GLY A 136 -67.37 -6.09 -39.46
C GLY A 136 -67.36 -4.61 -39.87
N LYS A 137 -66.37 -3.81 -39.46
CA LYS A 137 -66.21 -2.45 -40.01
C LYS A 137 -65.32 -2.53 -41.25
N ALA A 138 -65.97 -2.54 -42.42
CA ALA A 138 -65.30 -2.36 -43.70
C ALA A 138 -64.47 -1.07 -43.68
N VAL A 139 -63.17 -1.19 -43.93
CA VAL A 139 -62.30 -0.06 -44.28
C VAL A 139 -61.85 -0.29 -45.71
N GLU A 140 -62.16 0.72 -46.52
CA GLU A 140 -61.89 0.87 -47.94
C GLU A 140 -60.37 0.85 -48.24
N PRO A 141 -59.91 0.24 -49.35
CA PRO A 141 -58.49 0.17 -49.67
C PRO A 141 -58.06 1.36 -50.56
N ALA A 142 -56.89 1.92 -50.28
CA ALA A 142 -56.19 2.85 -51.16
C ALA A 142 -54.68 2.48 -51.25
N PRO A 143 -53.99 2.85 -52.35
CA PRO A 143 -53.25 1.87 -53.14
C PRO A 143 -51.72 1.87 -52.97
N SER A 144 -51.16 0.77 -53.45
CA SER A 144 -49.74 0.49 -53.71
C SER A 144 -49.01 1.57 -54.51
N THR A 145 -47.79 1.91 -54.11
CA THR A 145 -46.78 2.52 -54.99
C THR A 145 -45.52 1.66 -55.04
N SER A 146 -45.38 1.01 -56.19
CA SER A 146 -44.20 0.72 -57.02
C SER A 146 -42.78 0.76 -56.43
N SER A 147 -42.12 -0.40 -56.56
CA SER A 147 -40.77 -0.66 -57.09
C SER A 147 -39.79 0.50 -57.38
N LYS A 148 -38.50 0.31 -57.02
CA LYS A 148 -37.37 0.16 -57.96
C LYS A 148 -35.98 0.02 -57.29
N ASP A 149 -35.25 -0.98 -57.79
CA ASP A 149 -33.84 -1.01 -58.23
C ASP A 149 -32.67 -0.53 -57.34
N LEU A 150 -31.78 -1.51 -57.08
CA LEU A 150 -30.35 -1.59 -57.43
C LEU A 150 -29.45 -0.34 -57.28
N LEU A 151 -28.34 -0.49 -56.54
CA LEU A 151 -26.92 -0.22 -56.88
C LEU A 151 -26.11 -0.13 -55.56
N SER A 152 -25.27 -1.12 -55.21
CA SER A 152 -23.82 -1.15 -55.47
C SER A 152 -23.05 0.14 -55.18
N LYS A 153 -22.27 0.15 -54.08
CA LYS A 153 -20.93 0.75 -54.08
C LYS A 153 -20.02 0.09 -53.03
N SER A 154 -19.12 -0.73 -53.55
CA SER A 154 -17.83 -1.07 -52.96
C SER A 154 -16.98 0.18 -52.74
N ASN A 155 -16.26 0.25 -51.63
CA ASN A 155 -14.96 0.92 -51.57
C ASN A 155 -13.98 0.02 -50.82
N ALA A 156 -13.12 -0.62 -51.59
CA ALA A 156 -11.83 -1.12 -51.17
C ALA A 156 -10.77 -0.15 -51.74
N SER A 157 -9.84 0.26 -50.89
CA SER A 157 -8.51 0.85 -51.19
C SER A 157 -7.99 1.35 -49.85
N SER A 158 -6.70 1.33 -49.52
CA SER A 158 -5.54 0.77 -50.17
C SER A 158 -4.46 0.72 -49.09
N GLU A 159 -3.55 -0.22 -49.28
CA GLU A 159 -2.29 -0.46 -48.58
C GLU A 159 -1.49 0.81 -48.27
N THR A 160 -0.58 0.74 -47.27
CA THR A 160 0.88 0.86 -47.49
C THR A 160 1.67 0.88 -46.17
N SER A 161 2.76 0.09 -46.15
CA SER A 161 4.07 0.29 -45.47
C SER A 161 4.13 0.57 -43.94
N GLY A 162 5.00 -0.03 -43.13
CA GLY A 162 6.26 -0.69 -43.40
C GLY A 162 6.91 -1.19 -42.09
N ALA A 163 7.98 -1.95 -42.27
CA ALA A 163 8.66 -2.87 -41.35
C ALA A 163 9.25 -2.30 -40.03
N PRO A 164 9.60 -3.19 -39.07
CA PRO A 164 10.31 -2.86 -37.83
C PRO A 164 11.84 -2.81 -38.05
N SER A 165 12.51 -1.86 -37.41
CA SER A 165 13.98 -1.74 -37.41
C SER A 165 14.54 -1.86 -35.99
N GLY A 166 15.44 -2.82 -35.79
CA GLY A 166 16.15 -3.06 -34.53
C GLY A 166 17.45 -2.25 -34.34
N LYS A 167 18.32 -2.81 -33.47
CA LYS A 167 19.68 -2.40 -32.99
C LYS A 167 19.60 -1.65 -31.64
N PHE A 168 20.15 -2.13 -30.51
CA PHE A 168 21.51 -2.58 -30.16
C PHE A 168 22.61 -1.58 -30.56
N ASP A 169 23.08 -0.77 -29.62
CA ASP A 169 24.51 -0.53 -29.46
C ASP A 169 24.88 -0.12 -28.04
N GLN A 170 26.09 -0.51 -27.67
CA GLN A 170 26.76 -0.50 -26.40
C GLN A 170 28.01 0.37 -26.54
N SER A 171 28.46 0.95 -25.42
CA SER A 171 29.83 1.40 -25.16
C SER A 171 30.33 2.74 -25.73
N MET A 172 30.62 3.67 -24.81
CA MET A 172 31.84 4.51 -24.76
C MET A 172 32.11 4.80 -23.26
N THR A 173 33.11 4.18 -22.63
CA THR A 173 34.48 4.69 -22.36
C THR A 173 34.55 6.05 -21.65
N GLY A 174 35.24 6.10 -20.50
CA GLY A 174 35.78 7.36 -19.99
C GLY A 174 36.14 7.44 -18.50
N GLN A 175 37.29 6.87 -18.13
CA GLN A 175 38.30 7.44 -17.21
C GLN A 175 37.96 7.74 -15.73
N GLY A 176 38.80 7.22 -14.82
CA GLY A 176 38.89 7.70 -13.44
C GLY A 176 39.67 6.77 -12.50
N ALA A 177 40.99 6.70 -12.67
CA ALA A 177 41.90 6.00 -11.77
C ALA A 177 42.24 6.85 -10.53
N MET A 178 42.17 6.25 -9.33
CA MET A 178 42.93 6.62 -8.12
C MET A 178 42.90 5.38 -7.19
N SER A 179 43.81 4.42 -7.35
CA SER A 179 45.07 4.31 -6.60
C SER A 179 44.89 4.71 -5.12
N THR A 180 44.58 3.76 -4.23
CA THR A 180 45.56 3.01 -3.41
C THR A 180 46.59 3.92 -2.73
N ALA A 181 46.21 4.50 -1.59
CA ALA A 181 47.08 5.33 -0.76
C ALA A 181 47.06 4.97 0.74
N ASP A 182 46.66 3.74 1.11
CA ASP A 182 46.54 3.34 2.54
C ASP A 182 47.44 2.16 2.95
N THR A 183 48.56 1.94 2.25
CA THR A 183 49.47 0.85 2.64
C THR A 183 50.94 1.20 2.45
N HIS A 184 51.40 2.26 3.13
CA HIS A 184 52.84 2.54 3.25
C HIS A 184 53.38 2.16 4.65
N PRO A 185 54.38 1.26 4.74
CA PRO A 185 54.96 0.79 6.01
C PRO A 185 55.75 1.87 6.78
N GLY A 186 55.97 3.06 6.18
CA GLY A 186 56.69 4.18 6.79
C GLY A 186 55.91 4.95 7.87
N LEU A 187 54.58 4.81 7.94
CA LEU A 187 53.76 5.47 8.98
C LEU A 187 53.68 4.69 10.30
N ARG A 188 54.22 3.46 10.35
CA ARG A 188 54.23 2.62 11.56
C ARG A 188 55.40 2.91 12.52
N ILE A 189 56.44 3.62 12.06
CA ILE A 189 57.72 3.75 12.79
C ILE A 189 57.82 5.07 13.59
N ARG A 190 56.98 6.07 13.32
CA ARG A 190 56.93 7.29 14.12
C ARG A 190 55.91 7.09 15.25
N GLY A 191 56.39 6.57 16.38
CA GLY A 191 55.63 6.37 17.62
C GLY A 191 55.02 7.67 18.15
N LEU A 192 53.87 8.04 17.59
CA LEU A 192 52.94 9.05 18.07
C LEU A 192 51.54 8.41 18.11
N LEU A 193 51.45 7.29 18.83
CA LEU A 193 50.19 6.74 19.33
C LEU A 193 50.30 6.77 20.85
N GLU A 194 50.15 7.97 21.39
CA GLU A 194 49.96 8.18 22.82
C GLU A 194 48.52 7.76 23.15
N GLN A 195 48.35 7.07 24.27
CA GLN A 195 47.13 6.48 24.81
C GLN A 195 46.64 5.19 24.15
N GLU A 196 47.21 4.09 24.65
CA GLU A 196 46.47 2.86 24.88
C GLU A 196 45.20 3.16 25.70
N GLU A 197 44.10 3.46 25.01
CA GLU A 197 42.80 3.09 25.52
C GLU A 197 42.79 1.56 25.62
N VAL A 198 42.59 1.07 26.83
CA VAL A 198 42.22 -0.32 27.13
C VAL A 198 40.95 -0.63 26.34
N LYS A 199 41.12 -1.07 25.09
CA LYS A 199 40.10 -1.80 24.32
C LYS A 199 39.83 -3.06 25.13
N HIS A 200 38.86 -2.94 26.03
CA HIS A 200 38.16 -4.06 26.60
C HIS A 200 37.74 -4.91 25.39
N THR A 201 38.40 -6.04 25.21
CA THR A 201 37.97 -7.12 24.33
C THR A 201 36.67 -7.67 24.94
N ARG A 202 35.60 -6.91 24.74
CA ARG A 202 34.25 -7.37 24.94
C ARG A 202 33.96 -8.30 23.76
N PRO A 203 33.45 -9.53 23.97
CA PRO A 203 33.01 -10.37 22.87
C PRO A 203 31.99 -9.56 22.05
N PRO A 204 31.91 -9.80 20.73
CA PRO A 204 31.55 -8.77 19.79
C PRO A 204 30.11 -8.33 20.04
N ALA A 205 29.89 -7.02 20.10
CA ALA A 205 28.58 -6.41 19.94
C ALA A 205 28.01 -6.60 18.50
N MET A 206 28.45 -7.64 17.79
CA MET A 206 27.98 -8.16 16.50
C MET A 206 26.94 -9.26 16.72
N SER A 207 25.96 -9.04 17.59
CA SER A 207 24.89 -10.02 17.76
C SER A 207 23.54 -9.33 17.89
N VAL A 208 23.37 -8.48 18.90
CA VAL A 208 22.09 -7.80 19.13
C VAL A 208 21.77 -6.78 18.04
N ASN A 209 22.65 -5.82 17.76
CA ASN A 209 22.38 -4.79 16.76
C ASN A 209 22.16 -5.40 15.38
N GLN A 210 22.94 -6.42 15.00
CA GLN A 210 22.76 -7.12 13.72
C GLN A 210 21.43 -7.87 13.64
N ILE A 211 21.00 -8.53 14.72
CA ILE A 211 19.68 -9.17 14.79
C ILE A 211 18.58 -8.11 14.63
N LEU A 212 18.70 -6.99 15.33
CA LEU A 212 17.74 -5.88 15.22
C LEU A 212 17.70 -5.30 13.80
N ASP A 213 18.85 -5.06 13.18
CA ASP A 213 18.94 -4.54 11.81
C ASP A 213 18.31 -5.51 10.81
N ASN A 214 18.57 -6.80 10.94
CA ASN A 214 17.95 -7.84 10.10
C ASN A 214 16.43 -7.89 10.29
N ASN A 215 15.97 -7.83 11.53
CA ASN A 215 14.55 -7.83 11.83
C ASN A 215 13.86 -6.58 11.28
N LEU A 216 14.48 -5.40 11.40
CA LEU A 216 13.95 -4.15 10.84
C LEU A 216 13.90 -4.18 9.31
N LEU A 217 14.90 -4.80 8.66
CA LEU A 217 14.89 -5.00 7.21
C LEU A 217 13.72 -5.91 6.81
N GLU A 218 13.52 -7.03 7.49
CA GLU A 218 12.39 -7.93 7.22
C GLU A 218 11.04 -7.23 7.43
N MET A 219 10.92 -6.43 8.50
CA MET A 219 9.75 -5.59 8.73
C MET A 219 9.55 -4.59 7.58
N GLY A 220 10.61 -3.97 7.07
CA GLY A 220 10.55 -3.06 5.92
C GLY A 220 10.04 -3.75 4.65
N ASP A 221 10.52 -4.96 4.38
CA ASP A 221 10.12 -5.75 3.21
C ASP A 221 8.66 -6.20 3.31
N THR A 222 8.24 -6.73 4.47
CA THR A 222 6.84 -7.13 4.72
C THR A 222 5.89 -5.94 4.63
N ILE A 223 6.24 -4.78 5.19
CA ILE A 223 5.45 -3.55 5.08
C ILE A 223 5.34 -3.09 3.62
N THR A 224 6.41 -3.22 2.84
CA THR A 224 6.38 -2.87 1.40
C THR A 224 5.43 -3.78 0.63
N ARG A 225 5.44 -5.10 0.90
CA ARG A 225 4.48 -6.04 0.31
C ARG A 225 3.04 -5.75 0.76
N LEU A 226 2.83 -5.50 2.05
CA LEU A 226 1.53 -5.10 2.60
C LEU A 226 1.01 -3.83 1.96
N LYS A 227 1.87 -2.84 1.71
CA LYS A 227 1.49 -1.62 0.98
C LYS A 227 1.05 -1.95 -0.44
N GLY A 228 1.79 -2.80 -1.16
CA GLY A 228 1.40 -3.25 -2.49
C GLY A 228 0.04 -3.96 -2.50
N LEU A 229 -0.19 -4.86 -1.54
CA LEU A 229 -1.48 -5.51 -1.34
C LEU A 229 -2.58 -4.49 -1.03
N ALA A 230 -2.36 -3.56 -0.10
CA ALA A 230 -3.35 -2.56 0.26
C ALA A 230 -3.72 -1.64 -0.91
N GLN A 231 -2.75 -1.26 -1.75
CA GLN A 231 -3.03 -0.48 -2.96
C GLN A 231 -3.85 -1.30 -3.97
N GLY A 232 -3.47 -2.56 -4.23
CA GLY A 232 -4.22 -3.43 -5.14
C GLY A 232 -5.64 -3.75 -4.64
N LEU A 233 -5.81 -3.97 -3.34
CA LEU A 233 -7.11 -4.13 -2.70
C LEU A 233 -7.97 -2.86 -2.85
N GLY A 234 -7.36 -1.68 -2.71
CA GLY A 234 -8.05 -0.40 -2.91
C GLY A 234 -8.53 -0.22 -4.35
N GLU A 235 -7.66 -0.44 -5.33
CA GLU A 235 -8.01 -0.36 -6.76
C GLU A 235 -9.10 -1.38 -7.15
N GLU A 236 -9.04 -2.59 -6.60
CA GLU A 236 -10.05 -3.62 -6.84
C GLU A 236 -11.40 -3.26 -6.22
N LEU A 237 -11.43 -2.67 -5.02
CA LEU A 237 -12.65 -2.16 -4.39
C LEU A 237 -13.27 -1.02 -5.22
N ASP A 238 -12.46 -0.07 -5.68
CA ASP A 238 -12.93 1.02 -6.53
C ASP A 238 -13.52 0.47 -7.84
N SER A 239 -12.84 -0.49 -8.49
CA SER A 239 -13.35 -1.14 -9.70
C SER A 239 -14.65 -1.92 -9.46
N GLN A 240 -14.81 -2.58 -8.30
CA GLN A 240 -16.04 -3.28 -7.95
C GLN A 240 -17.18 -2.31 -7.63
N ASN A 241 -16.89 -1.15 -7.03
CA ASN A 241 -17.89 -0.09 -6.80
C ASN A 241 -18.47 0.42 -8.13
N ASP A 242 -17.63 0.68 -9.13
CA ASP A 242 -18.09 1.09 -10.47
C ASP A 242 -18.96 -0.01 -11.13
N LEU A 243 -18.57 -1.27 -10.97
CA LEU A 243 -19.34 -2.41 -11.48
C LEU A 243 -20.71 -2.52 -10.77
N LEU A 244 -20.75 -2.31 -9.46
CA LEU A 244 -22.00 -2.31 -8.67
C LEU A 244 -22.95 -1.20 -9.12
N GLU A 245 -22.45 -0.01 -9.43
CA GLU A 245 -23.28 1.08 -9.97
C GLU A 245 -23.88 0.66 -11.33
N SER A 246 -23.08 0.10 -12.24
CA SER A 246 -23.57 -0.41 -13.53
C SER A 246 -24.62 -1.51 -13.38
N ILE A 247 -24.39 -2.47 -12.47
CA ILE A 247 -25.35 -3.54 -12.15
C ILE A 247 -26.65 -2.95 -11.60
N THR A 248 -26.56 -1.93 -10.75
CA THR A 248 -27.72 -1.25 -10.17
C THR A 248 -28.56 -0.60 -11.26
N ASP A 249 -27.95 0.20 -12.13
CA ASP A 249 -28.61 0.85 -13.27
C ASP A 249 -29.26 -0.16 -14.23
N LYS A 250 -28.54 -1.23 -14.56
CA LYS A 250 -29.05 -2.33 -15.41
C LYS A 250 -30.22 -3.04 -14.73
N THR A 251 -30.15 -3.24 -13.42
CA THR A 251 -31.22 -3.87 -12.63
C THR A 251 -32.48 -3.01 -12.65
N GLU A 252 -32.38 -1.71 -12.39
CA GLU A 252 -33.53 -0.79 -12.42
C GLU A 252 -34.17 -0.72 -13.81
N SER A 253 -33.37 -0.59 -14.87
CA SER A 253 -33.86 -0.59 -16.25
C SER A 253 -34.58 -1.90 -16.60
N THR A 254 -34.04 -3.02 -16.12
CA THR A 254 -34.59 -4.35 -16.34
C THR A 254 -35.89 -4.53 -15.59
N ASP A 255 -35.96 -4.13 -14.32
CA ASP A 255 -37.18 -4.18 -13.51
C ASP A 255 -38.31 -3.37 -14.15
N PHE A 256 -38.03 -2.13 -14.58
CA PHE A 256 -39.01 -1.29 -15.27
C PHE A 256 -39.59 -1.99 -16.53
N LYS A 257 -38.72 -2.60 -17.35
CA LYS A 257 -39.14 -3.34 -18.55
C LYS A 257 -39.97 -4.57 -18.20
N ILE A 258 -39.58 -5.33 -17.18
CA ILE A 258 -40.34 -6.50 -16.70
C ILE A 258 -41.73 -6.07 -16.23
N GLN A 259 -41.82 -5.01 -15.42
CA GLN A 259 -43.11 -4.49 -14.95
C GLN A 259 -44.01 -4.05 -16.10
N GLN A 260 -43.45 -3.34 -17.09
CA GLN A 260 -44.20 -2.90 -18.27
C GLN A 260 -44.69 -4.09 -19.12
N GLN A 261 -43.83 -5.09 -19.35
CA GLN A 261 -44.21 -6.31 -20.06
C GLN A 261 -45.26 -7.13 -19.32
N ASN A 262 -45.14 -7.25 -18.00
CA ASN A 262 -46.15 -7.91 -17.17
C ASN A 262 -47.50 -7.20 -17.27
N LYS A 263 -47.54 -5.86 -17.28
CA LYS A 263 -48.77 -5.10 -17.52
C LYS A 263 -49.36 -5.37 -18.91
N ASP A 264 -48.52 -5.41 -19.94
CA ASP A 264 -48.94 -5.67 -21.32
C ASP A 264 -49.47 -7.10 -21.53
N MET A 265 -48.80 -8.10 -20.95
CA MET A 265 -49.26 -9.49 -20.97
C MET A 265 -50.59 -9.66 -20.22
N LYS A 266 -50.75 -9.02 -19.06
CA LYS A 266 -52.04 -9.04 -18.33
C LYS A 266 -53.19 -8.47 -19.16
N LYS A 267 -52.96 -7.35 -19.89
CA LYS A 267 -53.95 -6.77 -20.81
C LYS A 267 -54.30 -7.71 -21.96
N LEU A 268 -53.33 -8.44 -22.50
CA LEU A 268 -53.54 -9.43 -23.56
C LEU A 268 -54.38 -10.62 -23.10
N LEU A 269 -54.11 -11.11 -21.89
CA LEU A 269 -54.75 -12.32 -21.35
C LEU A 269 -56.19 -12.10 -20.88
N LYS A 270 -56.71 -10.86 -20.88
CA LYS A 270 -58.07 -10.51 -20.38
C LYS A 270 -58.46 -11.32 -19.14
N LYS A 271 -57.76 -11.09 -18.03
CA LYS A 271 -58.48 -10.94 -16.76
C LYS A 271 -58.92 -9.49 -16.64
#